data_AF-A0A0A2WTU5-F1
#
_entry.id   AF-A0A0A2WTU5-F1
#
_cell.length_a   1.000
_cell.length_b   1.000
_cell.length_c   1.000
_cell.angle_alpha   90.00
_cell.angle_beta   90.00
_cell.angle_gamma   90.00
#
_symmetry.space_group_name_H-M   'P 1'
#
loop_
_entity.id
_entity.type
_entity.pdbx_description
1 polymer ?
#
loop_
_entity_poly.entity_id
_entity_poly.type
_entity_poly.pdbx_seq_one_letter_code
_entity_poly.pdbx_strand_id
1 'polypeptide(L)'
;MQGVLERATVLLREARPTGRDLPKLQEAARLLESLRPGPERDALLALAYLRMYQVARKEEYYLRGYSYARTSGKEEALALAERAKEGA
;
A
#
# COMPACT_ATOMS: atom_id res chain seq x y z
N MET A 1 6.35 0.29 -18.40
CA MET A 1 5.45 0.77 -17.32
C MET A 1 4.47 -0.32 -16.87
N GLN A 2 3.73 -0.98 -17.78
CA GLN A 2 2.78 -2.05 -17.41
C GLN A 2 3.42 -3.22 -16.64
N GLY A 3 4.60 -3.71 -17.04
CA GLY A 3 5.27 -4.82 -16.33
C GLY A 3 5.71 -4.52 -14.89
N VAL A 4 5.94 -3.24 -14.55
CA VAL A 4 6.30 -2.84 -13.18
C VAL A 4 5.06 -2.84 -12.28
N LEU A 5 3.93 -2.33 -12.80
CA LEU A 5 2.66 -2.35 -12.11
C LEU A 5 2.19 -3.79 -11.86
N GLU A 6 2.28 -4.65 -12.88
CA GLU A 6 1.94 -6.07 -12.77
C GLU A 6 2.79 -6.77 -11.71
N ARG A 7 4.10 -6.56 -11.72
CA ARG A 7 5.00 -7.12 -10.71
C ARG A 7 4.66 -6.65 -9.29
N ALA A 8 4.36 -5.36 -9.11
CA ALA A 8 3.93 -4.84 -7.82
C ALA A 8 2.61 -5.47 -7.35
N THR A 9 1.65 -5.64 -8.27
CA THR A 9 0.37 -6.30 -7.98
C THR A 9 0.55 -7.76 -7.59
N VAL A 10 1.43 -8.51 -8.26
CA VAL A 10 1.76 -9.89 -7.89
C VAL A 10 2.36 -9.94 -6.48
N LEU A 11 3.34 -9.07 -6.18
CA LEU A 11 3.93 -8.99 -4.83
C LEU A 11 2.87 -8.67 -3.77
N LEU A 12 1.95 -7.74 -4.03
CA LEU A 12 0.87 -7.41 -3.10
C LEU A 12 -0.16 -8.53 -2.96
N ARG A 13 -0.42 -9.31 -4.01
CA ARG A 13 -1.33 -10.46 -3.94
C ARG A 13 -0.75 -11.58 -3.08
N GLU A 14 0.55 -11.80 -3.16
CA GLU A 14 1.25 -12.88 -2.44
C GLU A 14 1.63 -12.51 -1.01
N ALA A 15 1.93 -11.23 -0.75
CA ALA A 15 2.37 -10.77 0.55
C ALA A 15 1.19 -10.66 1.54
N ARG A 16 1.28 -11.41 2.64
CA ARG A 16 0.38 -11.24 3.79
C ARG A 16 0.89 -10.12 4.70
N PRO A 17 0.03 -9.44 5.48
CA PRO A 17 0.48 -8.48 6.50
C PRO A 17 1.09 -9.24 7.68
N THR A 18 2.28 -9.80 7.49
CA THR A 18 3.07 -10.48 8.52
C THR A 18 4.52 -9.97 8.49
N GLY A 19 5.25 -10.12 9.60
CA GLY A 19 6.66 -9.73 9.68
C GLY A 19 7.53 -10.37 8.58
N ARG A 20 7.23 -11.61 8.20
CA ARG A 20 7.96 -12.37 7.16
C ARG A 20 7.85 -11.72 5.77
N ASP A 21 6.69 -11.14 5.46
CA ASP A 21 6.40 -10.56 4.14
C ASP A 21 6.61 -9.04 4.11
N LEU A 22 7.01 -8.40 5.22
CA LEU A 22 7.31 -6.97 5.27
C LEU A 22 8.31 -6.52 4.19
N PRO A 23 9.42 -7.25 3.91
CA PRO A 23 10.32 -6.88 2.81
C PRO A 23 9.66 -6.91 1.43
N LYS A 24 8.72 -7.83 1.18
CA LYS A 24 7.97 -7.91 -0.09
C LYS A 24 7.01 -6.74 -0.24
N LEU A 25 6.33 -6.34 0.83
CA LEU A 25 5.47 -5.14 0.83
C LEU A 25 6.30 -3.87 0.54
N GLN A 26 7.51 -3.78 1.11
CA GLN A 26 8.45 -2.68 0.83
C GLN A 26 8.98 -2.71 -0.62
N GLU A 27 9.21 -3.88 -1.20
CA GLU A 27 9.59 -4.00 -2.62
C GLU A 27 8.44 -3.54 -3.52
N ALA A 28 7.21 -3.98 -3.26
CA ALA A 28 6.04 -3.54 -4.01
C ALA A 28 5.86 -2.01 -3.96
N ALA A 29 5.97 -1.40 -2.78
CA ALA A 29 5.89 0.05 -2.61
C ALA A 29 6.97 0.79 -3.42
N ARG A 30 8.23 0.33 -3.37
CA ARG A 30 9.32 0.92 -4.15
C ARG A 30 9.10 0.84 -5.66
N LEU A 31 8.57 -0.29 -6.15
CA LEU A 31 8.22 -0.43 -7.57
C LEU A 31 7.12 0.56 -7.97
N LEU A 32 6.08 0.70 -7.15
CA LEU A 32 4.98 1.62 -7.42
C LEU A 32 5.42 3.10 -7.35
N GLU A 33 6.30 3.47 -6.43
CA GLU A 33 6.84 4.83 -6.31
C GLU A 33 7.65 5.25 -7.55
N SER A 34 8.22 4.30 -8.29
CA SER A 34 8.91 4.58 -9.56
C SER A 34 7.95 4.94 -10.71
N LEU A 35 6.65 4.71 -10.54
CA LEU A 35 5.63 4.99 -11.56
C LEU A 35 5.09 6.41 -11.44
N ARG A 36 4.66 6.95 -12.59
CA ARG A 36 3.96 8.25 -12.64
C ARG A 36 2.70 8.22 -11.76
N PRO A 37 2.36 9.34 -11.10
CA PRO A 37 1.10 9.46 -10.36
C PRO A 37 -0.13 9.08 -11.15
N GLY A 38 -1.04 8.39 -10.48
CA GLY A 38 -2.30 7.95 -11.06
C GLY A 38 -3.16 7.19 -10.04
N PRO A 39 -4.50 7.20 -10.21
CA PRO A 39 -5.44 6.61 -9.25
C PRO A 39 -5.14 5.15 -8.88
N GLU A 40 -4.79 4.33 -9.87
CA GLU A 40 -4.51 2.91 -9.67
C GLU A 40 -3.20 2.68 -8.88
N ARG A 41 -2.14 3.42 -9.25
CA ARG A 41 -0.87 3.41 -8.50
C ARG A 41 -1.11 3.79 -7.04
N ASP A 42 -1.89 4.84 -6.82
CA ASP A 42 -2.14 5.39 -5.48
C ASP A 42 -2.96 4.43 -4.63
N ALA A 43 -3.96 3.77 -5.20
CA ALA A 43 -4.71 2.72 -4.50
C ALA A 43 -3.79 1.55 -4.07
N LEU A 44 -2.86 1.14 -4.94
CA LEU A 44 -1.90 0.08 -4.62
C LEU A 44 -0.85 0.51 -3.58
N LEU A 45 -0.39 1.76 -3.65
CA LEU A 45 0.49 2.33 -2.62
C LEU A 45 -0.21 2.43 -1.27
N ALA A 46 -1.48 2.85 -1.25
CA ALA A 46 -2.29 2.84 -0.04
C ALA A 46 -2.36 1.43 0.56
N LEU A 47 -2.70 0.43 -0.24
CA LEU A 47 -2.75 -0.97 0.20
C LEU A 47 -1.40 -1.45 0.77
N ALA A 48 -0.30 -1.16 0.07
CA ALA A 48 1.04 -1.55 0.50
C ALA A 48 1.39 -0.95 1.87
N TYR A 49 1.24 0.37 2.00
CA TYR A 49 1.57 1.10 3.22
C TYR A 49 0.68 0.74 4.41
N LEU A 50 -0.62 0.55 4.19
CA LEU A 50 -1.54 0.15 5.27
C LEU A 50 -1.26 -1.28 5.75
N ARG A 51 -0.89 -2.21 4.86
CA ARG A 51 -0.43 -3.55 5.26
C ARG A 51 0.91 -3.51 6.00
N MET A 52 1.84 -2.64 5.60
CA MET A 52 3.08 -2.43 6.35
C MET A 52 2.81 -1.84 7.75
N TYR A 53 1.83 -0.94 7.87
CA TYR A 53 1.39 -0.41 9.16
C TYR A 53 0.81 -1.50 10.07
N GLN A 54 -0.04 -2.39 9.55
CA GLN A 54 -0.60 -3.52 10.32
C GLN A 54 0.49 -4.40 10.95
N VAL A 55 1.64 -4.54 10.28
CA VAL A 55 2.77 -5.36 10.75
C VAL A 55 3.70 -4.59 11.67
N ALA A 56 4.21 -3.46 11.20
CA ALA A 56 5.32 -2.75 11.86
C ALA A 56 4.83 -1.68 12.85
N ARG A 57 3.55 -1.31 12.78
CA ARG A 57 2.90 -0.34 13.68
C ARG A 57 3.59 1.03 13.71
N LYS A 58 4.33 1.36 12.65
CA LYS A 58 5.00 2.65 12.47
C LYS A 58 4.02 3.66 11.89
N GLU A 59 3.80 4.75 12.61
CA GLU A 59 2.86 5.81 12.22
C GLU A 59 3.13 6.37 10.80
N GLU A 60 4.40 6.47 10.39
CA GLU A 60 4.77 6.88 9.03
C GLU A 60 4.09 6.06 7.94
N TYR A 61 3.97 4.74 8.12
CA TYR A 61 3.29 3.88 7.14
C TYR A 61 1.80 4.15 7.09
N TYR A 62 1.17 4.45 8.22
CA TYR A 62 -0.24 4.85 8.24
C TYR A 62 -0.43 6.16 7.48
N LEU A 63 0.36 7.19 7.79
CA LEU A 63 0.24 8.52 7.17
C LEU A 63 0.43 8.46 5.65
N ARG A 64 1.44 7.72 5.18
CA ARG A 64 1.65 7.50 3.74
C ARG A 64 0.47 6.74 3.12
N GLY A 65 0.02 5.66 3.75
CA GLY A 65 -1.11 4.86 3.28
C GLY A 65 -2.40 5.67 3.14
N TYR A 66 -2.70 6.50 4.14
CA TYR A 66 -3.86 7.40 4.14
C TYR A 66 -3.74 8.49 3.07
N SER A 67 -2.55 9.08 2.89
CA SER A 67 -2.30 10.08 1.84
C SER A 67 -2.53 9.50 0.43
N TYR A 68 -2.03 8.29 0.17
CA TYR A 68 -2.25 7.59 -1.09
C TYR A 68 -3.71 7.17 -1.28
N ALA A 69 -4.40 6.75 -0.22
CA ALA A 69 -5.84 6.45 -0.29
C ALA A 69 -6.63 7.68 -0.75
N ARG A 70 -6.35 8.86 -0.17
CA ARG A 70 -6.99 10.13 -0.57
C ARG A 70 -6.72 10.50 -2.02
N THR A 71 -5.45 10.43 -2.45
CA THR A 71 -5.05 10.84 -3.80
C THR A 71 -5.53 9.87 -4.88
N SER A 72 -5.77 8.60 -4.53
CA SER A 72 -6.36 7.62 -5.44
C SER A 72 -7.80 7.95 -5.87
N GLY A 73 -8.54 8.70 -5.05
CA GLY A 73 -9.98 8.94 -5.25
C GLY A 73 -10.85 7.68 -5.16
N LYS A 74 -10.31 6.57 -4.65
CA LYS A 74 -11.03 5.29 -4.47
C LYS A 74 -11.58 5.20 -3.05
N GLU A 75 -12.90 5.15 -2.92
CA GLU A 75 -13.58 5.00 -1.62
C GLU A 75 -13.11 3.75 -0.86
N GLU A 76 -12.89 2.65 -1.57
CA GLU A 76 -12.40 1.39 -1.00
C GLU A 76 -11.02 1.54 -0.33
N ALA A 77 -10.14 2.34 -0.92
CA ALA A 77 -8.81 2.60 -0.36
C ALA A 77 -8.91 3.47 0.90
N LEU A 78 -9.83 4.44 0.93
CA LEU A 78 -10.09 5.27 2.11
C LEU A 78 -10.69 4.46 3.25
N ALA A 79 -11.72 3.64 2.98
CA ALA A 79 -12.33 2.77 3.97
C ALA A 79 -11.31 1.78 4.56
N LEU A 80 -10.40 1.27 3.75
CA LEU A 80 -9.30 0.43 4.23
C LEU A 80 -8.39 1.20 5.21
N ALA A 81 -8.06 2.45 4.89
CA ALA A 81 -7.22 3.29 5.74
C ALA A 81 -7.88 3.62 7.08
N GLU A 82 -9.17 3.94 7.07
CA GLU A 82 -9.93 4.20 8.30
C GLU A 82 -9.98 2.97 9.20
N ARG A 83 -10.32 1.80 8.64
CA ARG A 83 -10.34 0.53 9.37
C ARG A 83 -8.96 0.14 9.93
N ALA A 84 -7.88 0.46 9.21
CA ALA A 84 -6.53 0.19 9.68
C ALA A 84 -6.17 1.00 10.94
N LYS A 85 -6.76 2.19 11.12
CA LYS A 85 -6.60 3.00 12.33
C LYS A 85 -7.44 2.49 13.49
N GLU A 86 -8.65 2.01 13.23
CA GLU A 86 -9.56 1.50 14.27
C GLU A 86 -9.11 0.16 14.85
N GLY A 87 -8.49 -0.69 14.04
CA GLY A 87 -7.92 -1.97 14.46
C GLY A 87 -6.53 -1.87 15.07
N ALA A 88 -6.08 -0.66 15.41
CA ALA A 88 -4.78 -0.39 15.99
C ALA A 88 -4.85 -0.06 17.48
#